data_AF-A0A7S1UY81-F1
#
_entry.id   AF-A0A7S1UY81-F1
#
_cell.length_a   1.000
_cell.length_b   1.000
_cell.length_c   1.000
_cell.angle_alpha   90.00
_cell.angle_beta   90.00
_cell.angle_gamma   90.00
#
_symmetry.space_group_name_H-M   'P 1'
#
loop_
_entity.id
_entity.type
_entity.pdbx_description
1 polymer ?
#
loop_
_entity_poly.entity_id
_entity_poly.type
_entity_poly.pdbx_seq_one_letter_code
_entity_poly.pdbx_strand_id
1 'polypeptide(L)'
;EGLEIYQKMIDLTVPKRQAKLDAGEPTNQSLSGTTDVPSEVLFSDESQKSMDGLLCGMYTSKGKLYFMANMFELAVESYTKCIEIEPLYLDAVGSRGSSLIILGKYAEAAKDFMVVLEHDSQRLFNDAFTGMAKVLAVKEEVVPGGWATVT
;
A
#
# COMPACT_ATOMS: atom_id res chain seq x y z
N GLU A 1 -1.99 -18.47 13.39
CA GLU A 1 -1.73 -19.15 12.11
C GLU A 1 -1.42 -18.19 10.95
N GLY A 2 -2.38 -17.43 10.39
CA GLY A 2 -2.12 -16.56 9.22
C GLY A 2 -1.01 -15.50 9.42
N LEU A 3 -1.03 -14.77 10.55
CA LEU A 3 0.01 -13.77 10.87
C LEU A 3 1.42 -14.37 11.00
N GLU A 4 1.52 -15.57 11.58
CA GLU A 4 2.79 -16.26 11.79
C GLU A 4 3.38 -16.74 10.47
N ILE A 5 2.53 -17.18 9.53
CA ILE A 5 2.94 -17.56 8.18
C ILE A 5 3.56 -16.36 7.46
N TYR A 6 2.86 -15.21 7.43
CA TYR A 6 3.40 -14.02 6.78
C TYR A 6 4.66 -13.50 7.46
N GLN A 7 4.72 -13.53 8.80
CA GLN A 7 5.93 -13.13 9.52
C GLN A 7 7.14 -14.00 9.13
N LYS A 8 6.97 -15.32 9.11
CA LYS A 8 8.03 -16.25 8.72
C LYS A 8 8.48 -16.03 7.27
N MET A 9 7.55 -15.77 6.36
CA MET A 9 7.87 -15.48 4.96
C MET A 9 8.66 -14.17 4.80
N ILE A 10 8.28 -13.13 5.57
CA ILE A 10 9.01 -11.85 5.62
C ILE A 10 10.42 -12.05 6.18
N ASP A 11 10.56 -12.76 7.30
CA ASP A 11 11.86 -13.03 7.95
C ASP A 11 12.82 -13.80 7.04
N LEU A 12 12.30 -14.65 6.15
CA LEU A 12 13.07 -15.36 5.14
C LEU A 12 13.42 -14.49 3.92
N THR A 13 12.58 -13.52 3.57
CA THR A 13 12.70 -12.73 2.34
C THR A 13 13.54 -11.47 2.53
N VAL A 14 13.41 -10.79 3.67
CA VAL A 14 14.13 -9.54 3.96
C VAL A 14 15.66 -9.71 3.86
N PRO A 15 16.29 -10.73 4.46
CA PRO A 15 17.74 -10.90 4.35
C PRO A 15 18.19 -11.21 2.92
N LYS A 16 17.40 -11.98 2.16
CA LYS A 16 17.68 -12.28 0.75
C LYS A 16 17.61 -11.03 -0.10
N ARG A 17 16.63 -10.16 0.18
CA ARG A 17 16.52 -8.84 -0.45
C ARG A 17 17.72 -7.98 -0.13
N GLN A 18 18.13 -7.91 1.12
CA GLN A 18 19.28 -7.11 1.53
C GLN A 18 20.57 -7.59 0.85
N ALA A 19 20.82 -8.91 0.82
CA ALA A 19 21.99 -9.47 0.14
C ALA A 19 22.06 -9.10 -1.35
N LYS A 20 20.91 -9.05 -2.04
CA LYS A 20 20.85 -8.59 -3.43
C LYS A 20 21.15 -7.10 -3.57
N LEU A 21 20.58 -6.26 -2.70
CA LEU A 21 20.89 -4.82 -2.67
C LEU A 21 22.37 -4.58 -2.42
N ASP A 22 22.97 -5.31 -1.48
CA ASP A 22 24.40 -5.22 -1.14
C ASP A 22 25.29 -5.67 -2.30
N ALA A 23 24.82 -6.62 -3.12
CA ALA A 23 25.47 -7.06 -4.35
C ALA A 23 25.24 -6.12 -5.55
N GLY A 24 24.43 -5.07 -5.40
CA GLY A 24 24.02 -4.18 -6.50
C GLY A 24 23.08 -4.85 -7.51
N GLU A 25 22.49 -5.99 -7.17
CA GLU A 25 21.50 -6.67 -7.99
C GLU A 25 20.14 -5.99 -7.86
N PRO A 26 19.38 -5.84 -8.95
CA PRO A 26 18.07 -5.21 -8.90
C PRO A 26 17.06 -6.14 -8.20
N THR A 27 16.31 -5.58 -7.27
CA THR A 27 15.27 -6.28 -6.48
C THR A 27 13.86 -6.04 -7.01
N ASN A 28 13.69 -5.01 -7.84
CA ASN A 28 12.45 -4.60 -8.48
C ASN A 28 12.41 -4.94 -9.98
N GLN A 29 12.93 -6.10 -10.40
CA GLN A 29 12.73 -6.58 -11.77
C GLN A 29 11.36 -7.30 -11.88
N SER A 30 10.30 -6.51 -11.95
CA SER A 30 8.99 -6.94 -12.49
C SER A 30 8.77 -6.13 -13.76
N LEU A 31 8.09 -6.69 -14.76
CA LEU A 31 7.78 -6.06 -16.07
C LEU A 31 6.92 -4.76 -15.99
N SER A 32 6.96 -4.03 -14.87
CA SER A 32 6.27 -2.75 -14.67
C SER A 32 6.79 -1.61 -15.55
N GLY A 33 7.88 -1.82 -16.31
CA GLY A 33 8.34 -0.91 -17.36
C GLY A 33 7.57 -1.02 -18.68
N THR A 34 6.72 -2.04 -18.87
CA THR A 34 5.85 -2.11 -20.05
C THR A 34 4.47 -1.59 -19.68
N THR A 35 4.09 -0.45 -20.25
CA THR A 35 2.78 0.22 -20.10
C THR A 35 1.59 -0.60 -20.65
N ASP A 36 1.74 -1.91 -20.81
CA ASP A 36 0.85 -2.76 -21.62
C ASP A 36 0.50 -4.10 -20.95
N VAL A 37 0.79 -4.26 -19.65
CA VAL A 37 0.32 -5.46 -18.92
C VAL A 37 -1.11 -5.22 -18.46
N PRO A 38 -2.10 -6.02 -18.90
CA PRO A 38 -3.49 -5.86 -18.46
C PRO A 38 -3.58 -5.96 -16.94
N SER A 39 -4.40 -5.09 -16.34
CA SER A 39 -4.55 -4.96 -14.89
C SER A 39 -4.95 -6.28 -14.19
N GLU A 40 -5.60 -7.21 -14.88
CA GLU A 40 -5.92 -8.57 -14.38
C GLU A 40 -4.69 -9.44 -14.04
N VAL A 41 -3.56 -9.23 -14.72
CA VAL A 41 -2.34 -10.03 -14.51
C VAL A 41 -1.54 -9.51 -13.30
N LEU A 42 -1.64 -8.22 -12.99
CA LEU A 42 -0.92 -7.59 -11.87
C LEU A 42 -1.34 -8.16 -10.50
N PHE A 43 -2.60 -8.56 -10.38
CA PHE A 43 -3.16 -9.02 -9.11
C PHE A 43 -3.01 -10.53 -8.88
N SER A 44 -2.95 -11.35 -9.94
CA SER A 44 -3.13 -12.81 -9.85
C SER A 44 -1.89 -13.66 -10.07
N ASP A 45 -0.89 -13.21 -10.83
CA ASP A 45 0.30 -14.02 -11.11
C ASP A 45 1.47 -13.65 -10.18
N GLU A 46 1.62 -14.39 -9.08
CA GLU A 46 2.75 -14.25 -8.14
C GLU A 46 4.10 -14.60 -8.78
N SER A 47 4.13 -15.36 -9.89
CA SER A 47 5.37 -15.81 -10.54
C SER A 47 6.10 -14.69 -11.29
N GLN A 48 5.42 -13.57 -11.57
CA GLN A 48 5.98 -12.41 -12.28
C GLN A 48 6.22 -11.18 -11.38
N LYS A 49 5.86 -11.27 -10.10
CA LYS A 49 6.09 -10.20 -9.14
C LYS A 49 7.57 -10.17 -8.76
N SER A 50 8.15 -8.96 -8.78
CA SER A 50 9.52 -8.74 -8.31
C SER A 50 9.63 -9.16 -6.85
N MET A 51 10.86 -9.39 -6.38
CA MET A 51 11.08 -9.67 -4.96
C MET A 51 10.51 -8.56 -4.07
N ASP A 52 10.64 -7.31 -4.52
CA ASP A 52 10.05 -6.14 -3.86
C ASP A 52 8.51 -6.18 -3.88
N GLY A 53 7.90 -6.50 -5.03
CA GLY A 53 6.45 -6.65 -5.17
C GLY A 53 5.87 -7.79 -4.32
N LEU A 54 6.58 -8.91 -4.20
CA LEU A 54 6.21 -10.02 -3.31
C LEU A 54 6.30 -9.60 -1.84
N LEU A 55 7.38 -8.92 -1.46
CA LEU A 55 7.57 -8.44 -0.10
C LEU A 55 6.49 -7.43 0.30
N CYS A 56 6.15 -6.51 -0.60
CA CYS A 56 5.01 -5.60 -0.49
C CYS A 56 3.68 -6.35 -0.33
N GLY A 57 3.43 -7.38 -1.14
CA GLY A 57 2.24 -8.22 -1.03
C GLY A 57 2.11 -8.92 0.33
N MET A 58 3.23 -9.42 0.87
CA MET A 58 3.27 -10.04 2.20
C MET A 58 2.98 -9.04 3.32
N TYR A 59 3.62 -7.87 3.30
CA TYR A 59 3.35 -6.81 4.27
C TYR A 59 1.89 -6.32 4.20
N THR A 60 1.35 -6.17 2.99
CA THR A 60 -0.05 -5.75 2.78
C THR A 60 -1.03 -6.79 3.33
N SER A 61 -0.77 -8.07 3.06
CA SER A 61 -1.60 -9.18 3.59
C SER A 61 -1.54 -9.26 5.11
N LYS A 62 -0.35 -9.10 5.69
CA LYS A 62 -0.16 -9.02 7.15
C LYS A 62 -0.91 -7.82 7.75
N GLY A 63 -0.83 -6.65 7.11
CA GLY A 63 -1.59 -5.46 7.50
C GLY A 63 -3.10 -5.68 7.48
N LYS A 64 -3.62 -6.36 6.45
CA LYS A 64 -5.05 -6.71 6.34
C LYS A 64 -5.49 -7.64 7.47
N LEU A 65 -4.65 -8.60 7.88
CA LEU A 65 -4.92 -9.45 9.05
C LEU A 65 -4.98 -8.65 10.36
N TYR A 66 -4.05 -7.71 10.57
CA TYR A 66 -4.10 -6.82 11.74
C TYR A 66 -5.35 -5.93 11.73
N PHE A 67 -5.71 -5.39 10.57
CA PHE A 67 -6.93 -4.59 10.40
C PHE A 67 -8.18 -5.40 10.78
N MET A 68 -8.30 -6.63 10.27
CA MET A 68 -9.42 -7.55 10.61
C MET A 68 -9.43 -7.92 12.10
N ALA A 69 -8.28 -7.89 12.78
CA ALA A 69 -8.16 -8.10 14.21
C ALA A 69 -8.37 -6.80 15.05
N ASN A 70 -8.78 -5.69 14.42
CA ASN A 70 -8.91 -4.35 15.02
C ASN A 70 -7.60 -3.79 15.62
N MET A 71 -6.44 -4.27 15.17
CA MET A 71 -5.12 -3.80 15.58
C MET A 71 -4.60 -2.77 14.57
N PHE A 72 -5.25 -1.60 14.51
CA PHE A 72 -5.06 -0.64 13.42
C PHE A 72 -3.66 -0.04 13.37
N GLU A 73 -3.00 0.18 14.51
CA GLU A 73 -1.61 0.68 14.55
C GLU A 73 -0.63 -0.30 13.90
N LEU A 74 -0.77 -1.60 14.19
CA LEU A 74 0.05 -2.65 13.59
C LEU A 74 -0.26 -2.84 12.10
N ALA A 75 -1.51 -2.61 11.69
CA ALA A 75 -1.90 -2.57 10.29
C ALA A 75 -1.18 -1.42 9.56
N VAL A 76 -1.22 -0.21 10.12
CA VAL A 76 -0.51 0.97 9.58
C VAL A 76 0.99 0.72 9.48
N GLU A 77 1.61 0.12 10.49
CA GLU A 77 3.04 -0.23 10.45
C GLU A 77 3.36 -1.19 9.29
N SER A 78 2.54 -2.24 9.14
CA SER A 78 2.72 -3.23 8.08
C SER A 78 2.57 -2.61 6.69
N TYR A 79 1.53 -1.78 6.47
CA TYR A 79 1.37 -1.07 5.21
C TYR A 79 2.49 -0.07 4.95
N THR A 80 3.01 0.58 5.99
CA THR A 80 4.13 1.51 5.86
C THR A 80 5.39 0.80 5.38
N LYS A 81 5.67 -0.42 5.86
CA LYS A 81 6.78 -1.24 5.36
C LYS A 81 6.66 -1.58 3.88
N CYS A 82 5.45 -1.81 3.39
CA CYS A 82 5.18 -1.97 1.95
C CYS A 82 5.49 -0.68 1.18
N ILE A 83 4.98 0.46 1.65
CA ILE A 83 5.12 1.77 0.99
C ILE A 83 6.58 2.26 0.98
N GLU A 84 7.39 1.90 1.99
CA GLU A 84 8.84 2.16 2.01
C GLU A 84 9.59 1.42 0.88
N ILE A 85 9.05 0.30 0.39
CA ILE A 85 9.66 -0.52 -0.67
C ILE A 85 9.09 -0.12 -2.04
N GLU A 86 7.75 -0.07 -2.16
CA GLU A 86 7.04 0.32 -3.37
C GLU A 86 6.07 1.46 -3.04
N PRO A 87 6.48 2.74 -3.21
CA PRO A 87 5.67 3.90 -2.83
C PRO A 87 4.33 3.99 -3.56
N LEU A 88 4.22 3.38 -4.74
CA LEU A 88 3.01 3.36 -5.57
C LEU A 88 2.25 2.02 -5.49
N TYR A 89 2.44 1.24 -4.42
CA TYR A 89 1.63 0.06 -4.15
C TYR A 89 0.24 0.46 -3.64
N LEU A 90 -0.65 0.86 -4.56
CA LEU A 90 -1.90 1.57 -4.25
C LEU A 90 -2.82 0.82 -3.28
N ASP A 91 -2.86 -0.52 -3.30
CA ASP A 91 -3.63 -1.35 -2.36
C ASP A 91 -3.18 -1.13 -0.90
N ALA A 92 -1.86 -1.04 -0.66
CA ALA A 92 -1.31 -0.79 0.67
C ALA A 92 -1.54 0.67 1.11
N VAL A 93 -1.38 1.62 0.19
CA VAL A 93 -1.62 3.06 0.45
C VAL A 93 -3.09 3.28 0.85
N GLY A 94 -4.05 2.78 0.07
CA GLY A 94 -5.47 2.90 0.39
C GLY A 94 -5.88 2.17 1.68
N SER A 95 -5.30 0.99 1.93
CA SER A 95 -5.53 0.24 3.17
C SER A 95 -4.96 0.95 4.40
N ARG A 96 -3.80 1.61 4.26
CA ARG A 96 -3.23 2.46 5.32
C ARG A 96 -4.13 3.66 5.59
N GLY A 97 -4.57 4.37 4.56
CA GLY A 97 -5.53 5.48 4.68
C GLY A 97 -6.80 5.08 5.43
N SER A 98 -7.35 3.89 5.14
CA SER A 98 -8.53 3.36 5.82
C SER A 98 -8.27 3.07 7.31
N SER A 99 -7.10 2.53 7.64
CA SER A 99 -6.68 2.29 9.03
C SER A 99 -6.47 3.60 9.79
N LEU A 100 -5.90 4.61 9.13
CA LEU A 100 -5.66 5.94 9.69
C LEU A 100 -6.97 6.68 9.99
N ILE A 101 -8.01 6.54 9.17
CA ILE A 101 -9.36 7.07 9.47
C ILE A 101 -9.84 6.54 10.82
N ILE A 102 -9.73 5.23 11.07
CA ILE A 102 -10.21 4.60 12.30
C ILE A 102 -9.42 5.11 13.51
N LEU A 103 -8.13 5.38 13.32
CA LEU A 103 -7.26 5.98 14.34
C LEU A 103 -7.45 7.50 14.53
N GLY A 104 -8.38 8.13 13.80
CA GLY A 104 -8.61 9.58 13.85
C GLY A 104 -7.51 10.41 13.18
N LYS A 105 -6.62 9.78 12.43
CA LYS A 105 -5.46 10.36 11.75
C LYS A 105 -5.83 10.85 10.34
N TYR A 106 -6.79 11.77 10.29
CA TYR A 106 -7.44 12.18 9.04
C TYR A 106 -6.50 12.89 8.05
N ALA A 107 -5.54 13.67 8.53
CA ALA A 107 -4.59 14.40 7.67
C ALA A 107 -3.63 13.45 6.92
N GLU A 108 -3.16 12.41 7.61
CA GLU A 108 -2.36 11.37 6.97
C GLU A 108 -3.21 10.52 6.03
N ALA A 109 -4.45 10.19 6.42
CA ALA A 109 -5.37 9.44 5.56
C ALA A 109 -5.70 10.20 4.25
N ALA A 110 -5.91 11.52 4.31
CA ALA A 110 -6.14 12.35 3.12
C ALA A 110 -4.98 12.23 2.12
N LYS A 111 -3.74 12.33 2.60
CA LYS A 111 -2.54 12.21 1.76
C LYS A 111 -2.50 10.85 1.06
N ASP A 112 -2.77 9.77 1.80
CA ASP A 112 -2.79 8.42 1.24
C ASP A 112 -3.87 8.26 0.16
N PHE A 113 -5.09 8.74 0.42
CA PHE A 113 -6.16 8.66 -0.59
C PHE A 113 -5.89 9.53 -1.81
N MET A 114 -5.29 10.72 -1.66
CA MET A 114 -4.90 11.55 -2.79
C MET A 114 -3.91 10.84 -3.71
N VAL A 115 -2.90 10.17 -3.15
CA VAL A 115 -1.96 9.36 -3.95
C VAL A 115 -2.70 8.28 -4.74
N VAL A 116 -3.65 7.58 -4.12
CA VAL A 116 -4.45 6.56 -4.85
C VAL A 116 -5.27 7.21 -5.97
N LEU A 117 -5.94 8.32 -5.70
CA LEU A 117 -6.79 9.02 -6.68
C LEU A 117 -6.01 9.61 -7.85
N GLU A 118 -4.77 10.07 -7.63
CA GLU A 118 -3.89 10.61 -8.67
C GLU A 118 -3.35 9.52 -9.60
N HIS A 119 -3.16 8.30 -9.09
CA HIS A 119 -2.49 7.22 -9.81
C HIS A 119 -3.41 6.08 -10.27
N ASP A 120 -4.63 5.97 -9.74
CA ASP A 120 -5.62 4.97 -10.15
C ASP A 120 -6.42 5.43 -11.38
N SER A 121 -5.74 5.43 -12.53
CA SER A 121 -6.33 5.82 -13.82
C SER A 121 -7.52 4.94 -14.25
N GLN A 122 -7.62 3.72 -13.73
CA GLN A 122 -8.69 2.76 -14.04
C GLN A 122 -9.80 2.71 -12.99
N ARG A 123 -9.70 3.48 -11.90
CA ARG A 123 -10.67 3.51 -10.79
C ARG A 123 -10.92 2.14 -10.15
N LEU A 124 -9.88 1.33 -10.02
CA LEU A 124 -9.94 0.01 -9.37
C LEU A 124 -10.09 0.12 -7.84
N PHE A 125 -9.62 1.22 -7.24
CA PHE A 125 -9.59 1.46 -5.80
C PHE A 125 -10.71 2.42 -5.37
N ASN A 126 -11.96 1.99 -5.56
CA ASN A 126 -13.16 2.77 -5.18
C ASN A 126 -13.21 3.15 -3.69
N ASP A 127 -12.54 2.38 -2.84
CA ASP A 127 -12.41 2.65 -1.41
C ASP A 127 -11.70 3.97 -1.13
N ALA A 128 -10.82 4.44 -2.03
CA ALA A 128 -10.16 5.72 -1.87
C ALA A 128 -11.12 6.92 -1.98
N PHE A 129 -12.09 6.86 -2.90
CA PHE A 129 -13.13 7.89 -3.00
C PHE A 129 -14.01 7.92 -1.73
N THR A 130 -14.42 6.74 -1.27
CA THR A 130 -15.24 6.61 -0.07
C THR A 130 -14.46 7.04 1.19
N GLY A 131 -13.18 6.69 1.27
CA GLY A 131 -12.27 7.10 2.33
C GLY A 131 -12.06 8.61 2.36
N MET A 132 -11.76 9.22 1.20
CA MET A 132 -11.62 10.66 1.09
C MET A 132 -12.92 11.41 1.44
N ALA A 133 -14.08 10.90 1.03
CA ALA A 133 -15.37 11.47 1.42
C ALA A 133 -15.57 11.46 2.95
N LYS A 134 -15.16 10.39 3.64
CA LYS A 134 -15.20 10.33 5.12
C LYS A 134 -14.25 11.34 5.75
N VAL A 135 -13.05 11.53 5.22
CA VAL A 135 -12.09 12.53 5.73
C VAL A 135 -12.68 13.94 5.59
N LEU A 136 -13.21 14.27 4.42
CA LEU A 136 -13.84 15.56 4.12
C LEU A 136 -15.06 15.84 5.01
N ALA A 137 -15.88 14.81 5.28
CA ALA A 137 -17.04 14.94 6.15
C ALA A 137 -16.68 15.26 7.60
N VAL A 138 -15.47 14.91 8.05
CA VAL A 138 -15.00 15.24 9.40
C VAL A 138 -14.51 16.69 9.44
N LYS A 139 -13.61 17.11 8.54
CA LYS A 139 -13.15 18.52 8.41
C LYS A 139 -12.51 18.81 7.04
N GLU A 140 -12.94 19.90 6.42
CA GLU A 140 -12.45 20.42 5.13
C GLU A 140 -10.98 20.91 5.19
N GLU A 141 -10.56 21.44 6.34
CA GLU A 141 -9.21 21.98 6.59
C GLU A 141 -8.10 20.92 6.58
N VAL A 142 -8.46 19.64 6.58
CA VAL A 142 -7.54 18.50 6.72
C VAL A 142 -6.86 18.15 5.39
N VAL A 143 -7.39 18.64 4.26
CA VAL A 143 -6.81 18.42 2.94
C VAL A 143 -5.58 19.31 2.75
N PRO A 144 -4.37 18.76 2.54
CA PRO A 144 -3.17 19.56 2.30
C PRO A 144 -3.35 20.47 1.07
N GLY A 145 -3.26 21.79 1.28
CA GLY A 145 -3.44 22.81 0.23
C GLY A 145 -4.87 23.34 0.05
N GLY A 146 -5.85 22.82 0.81
CA GLY A 146 -7.26 23.18 0.64
C GLY A 146 -7.80 22.83 -0.76
N TRP A 147 -8.96 23.36 -1.15
CA TRP A 147 -9.52 23.14 -2.50
C TRP A 147 -8.70 23.77 -3.64
N ALA A 148 -7.70 24.59 -3.33
CA ALA A 148 -6.91 25.31 -4.31
C ALA A 148 -5.89 24.43 -5.06
N THR A 149 -5.68 23.17 -4.63
CA THR A 149 -4.75 22.22 -5.25
C THR A 149 -5.42 21.22 -6.19
N VAL A 150 -6.75 21.29 -6.36
CA VAL A 150 -7.55 20.34 -7.16
C VAL A 150 -8.03 20.96 -8.50
N THR A 151 -7.61 22.19 -8.83
CA THR A 151 -7.88 22.85 -10.12
C THR A 151 -6.83 22.53 -11.16
#